data_AF-A0AAD9C6J8-F1
#
_entry.id   AF-A0AAD9C6J8-F1
#
_cell.length_a   1.000
_cell.length_b   1.000
_cell.length_c   1.000
_cell.angle_alpha   90.00
_cell.angle_beta   90.00
_cell.angle_gamma   90.00
#
_symmetry.space_group_name_H-M   'P 1'
#
loop_
_entity.id
_entity.type
_entity.pdbx_description
1 polymer ?
#
loop_
_entity_poly.entity_id
_entity_poly.type
_entity_poly.pdbx_seq_one_letter_code
_entity_poly.pdbx_strand_id
1 'polypeptide(L)'
;RTLGAEEIVMLQPFRAQVEAQREEEETQPEEVAAGPSEATTGDASPTAYPSIWKEEQYEQFKQKNEWMYAHNGRLGCTPCHDVKDLGVMASRGVNIAIQWADGKIIPAGQSRDVQLSSLRKKIREHKNSAAHNEAVKILQTANKDILLNMNASSQESVFESTAKVFMTAYYVAKNNKPFTDFESLIDLQHANSADLGRVLHSKTVCVDIKRNF
;
A
#
# COMPACT_ATOMS: atom_id res chain seq x y z
N ARG A 1 -30.04 -46.19 -3.13
CA ARG A 1 -29.66 -45.53 -1.86
C ARG A 1 -29.18 -44.13 -2.22
N THR A 2 -30.07 -43.16 -2.04
CA THR A 2 -29.88 -41.73 -2.27
C THR A 2 -29.07 -41.16 -1.10
N LEU A 3 -28.04 -40.36 -1.41
CA LEU A 3 -27.34 -39.55 -0.42
C LEU A 3 -28.05 -38.19 -0.33
N GLY A 4 -28.28 -37.75 0.91
CA GLY A 4 -29.16 -36.65 1.28
C GLY A 4 -28.63 -35.28 0.88
N ALA A 5 -29.60 -34.43 0.54
CA ALA A 5 -29.42 -33.02 0.29
C ALA A 5 -29.26 -32.29 1.64
N GLU A 6 -28.02 -32.07 2.08
CA GLU A 6 -27.74 -31.22 3.24
C GLU A 6 -26.28 -30.74 3.28
N GLU A 7 -25.76 -30.19 2.17
CA GLU A 7 -24.49 -29.41 2.25
C GLU A 7 -24.25 -28.45 1.08
N ILE A 8 -25.29 -27.84 0.49
CA ILE A 8 -25.09 -26.76 -0.49
C ILE A 8 -26.20 -25.71 -0.34
N VAL A 9 -26.20 -24.99 0.78
CA VAL A 9 -26.83 -23.66 0.87
C VAL A 9 -26.02 -22.86 1.86
N MET A 10 -25.08 -22.02 1.41
CA MET A 10 -24.53 -20.87 2.18
C MET A 10 -23.55 -20.03 1.34
N LEU A 11 -23.85 -19.80 0.06
CA LEU A 11 -23.12 -18.81 -0.74
C LEU A 11 -24.10 -17.93 -1.55
N GLN A 12 -24.42 -16.80 -0.90
CA GLN A 12 -24.76 -15.46 -1.42
C GLN A 12 -26.26 -15.04 -1.46
N PRO A 13 -26.58 -13.74 -1.25
CA PRO A 13 -25.72 -12.61 -0.87
C PRO A 13 -26.22 -11.78 0.34
N PHE A 14 -25.28 -11.46 1.23
CA PHE A 14 -25.36 -10.49 2.34
C PHE A 14 -25.77 -9.06 1.91
N ARG A 15 -25.86 -8.80 0.60
CA ARG A 15 -26.18 -7.50 -0.01
C ARG A 15 -27.63 -7.05 0.23
N ALA A 16 -28.58 -7.99 0.29
CA ALA A 16 -29.99 -7.67 0.54
C ALA A 16 -30.25 -7.22 1.99
N GLN A 17 -29.43 -7.67 2.94
CA GLN A 17 -29.56 -7.28 4.35
C GLN A 17 -29.06 -5.85 4.64
N VAL A 18 -28.10 -5.37 3.83
CA VAL A 18 -27.50 -4.03 3.98
C VAL A 18 -28.38 -2.95 3.35
N GLU A 19 -29.17 -3.29 2.32
CA GLU A 19 -30.09 -2.35 1.67
C GLU A 19 -31.35 -2.09 2.51
N ALA A 20 -31.85 -3.09 3.26
CA ALA A 20 -33.01 -2.93 4.15
C ALA A 20 -32.73 -2.05 5.39
N GLN A 21 -31.48 -1.97 5.85
CA GLN A 21 -31.10 -1.06 6.95
C GLN A 21 -30.93 0.40 6.50
N ARG A 22 -30.96 0.67 5.19
CA ARG A 22 -30.76 2.01 4.62
C ARG A 22 -32.06 2.81 4.49
N GLU A 23 -33.23 2.17 4.61
CA GLU A 23 -34.54 2.80 4.39
C GLU A 23 -35.29 3.16 5.69
N GLU A 24 -34.84 2.73 6.88
CA GLU A 24 -35.51 3.04 8.15
C GLU A 24 -34.94 4.27 8.90
N GLU A 25 -33.82 4.86 8.46
CA GLU A 25 -33.25 6.09 9.05
C GLU A 25 -33.55 7.33 8.18
N GLU A 26 -34.72 7.38 7.56
CA GLU A 26 -35.21 8.55 6.82
C GLU A 26 -36.63 8.92 7.26
N THR A 27 -36.89 9.03 8.57
CA THR A 27 -38.05 9.78 9.06
C THR A 27 -37.88 10.22 10.51
N GLN A 28 -37.60 11.50 10.74
CA GLN A 28 -38.35 12.31 11.72
C GLN A 28 -37.97 13.81 11.70
N PRO A 29 -38.94 14.74 11.82
CA PRO A 29 -38.72 16.20 11.80
C PRO A 29 -38.53 16.83 13.20
N GLU A 30 -37.82 17.97 13.18
CA GLU A 30 -37.67 19.09 14.14
C GLU A 30 -38.40 19.08 15.51
N GLU A 31 -37.66 19.48 16.57
CA GLU A 31 -38.21 20.41 17.58
C GLU A 31 -37.14 21.40 18.09
N VAL A 32 -37.53 22.68 18.14
CA VAL A 32 -36.74 23.87 18.45
C VAL A 32 -36.89 24.20 19.94
N ALA A 33 -35.79 24.47 20.65
CA ALA A 33 -35.86 25.19 21.93
C ALA A 33 -34.64 26.12 22.09
N ALA A 34 -34.94 27.41 22.10
CA ALA A 34 -34.02 28.51 22.34
C ALA A 34 -33.67 28.65 23.83
N GLY A 35 -32.42 29.01 24.12
CA GLY A 35 -31.95 29.48 25.43
C GLY A 35 -30.53 30.06 25.31
N PRO A 36 -30.21 31.22 25.92
CA PRO A 36 -29.21 32.15 25.37
C PRO A 36 -27.77 31.95 25.88
N SER A 37 -26.85 32.19 24.95
CA SER A 37 -25.55 32.88 25.07
C SER A 37 -24.80 32.80 26.41
N GLU A 38 -23.71 32.02 26.42
CA GLU A 38 -22.51 32.37 27.18
C GLU A 38 -21.28 32.21 26.28
N ALA A 39 -20.72 33.34 25.90
CA ALA A 39 -19.40 33.44 25.32
C ALA A 39 -18.38 33.04 26.40
N THR A 40 -17.84 31.84 26.31
CA THR A 40 -16.63 31.46 27.07
C THR A 40 -15.44 31.48 26.12
N THR A 41 -14.65 32.54 26.22
CA THR A 41 -13.29 32.61 25.70
C THR A 41 -12.43 31.68 26.55
N GLY A 42 -12.37 30.42 26.15
CA GLY A 42 -11.47 29.42 26.73
C GLY A 42 -10.20 29.35 25.90
N ASP A 43 -9.08 29.75 26.51
CA ASP A 43 -7.71 29.56 26.04
C ASP A 43 -7.50 28.07 25.73
N ALA A 44 -7.65 27.68 24.46
CA ALA A 44 -7.50 26.30 24.04
C ALA A 44 -6.02 26.04 23.76
N SER A 45 -5.43 25.14 24.54
CA SER A 45 -4.19 24.47 24.19
C SER A 45 -4.24 24.05 22.70
N PRO A 46 -3.14 24.15 21.93
CA PRO A 46 -3.20 23.90 20.49
C PRO A 46 -3.56 22.43 20.23
N THR A 47 -4.84 22.16 19.97
CA THR A 47 -5.29 20.83 19.57
C THR A 47 -4.64 20.49 18.24
N ALA A 48 -4.23 19.23 18.07
CA ALA A 48 -3.62 18.79 16.82
C ALA A 48 -4.59 18.96 15.63
N TYR A 49 -5.89 18.84 15.89
CA TYR A 49 -6.98 18.95 14.92
C TYR A 49 -7.74 20.27 15.02
N PRO A 50 -8.48 20.69 13.96
CA PRO A 50 -9.26 21.93 13.96
C PRO A 50 -10.20 22.03 15.16
N SER A 51 -10.23 23.19 15.83
CA SER A 51 -11.04 23.43 17.04
C SER A 51 -12.55 23.22 16.86
N ILE A 52 -13.01 23.14 15.62
CA ILE A 52 -14.40 22.81 15.27
C ILE A 52 -14.73 21.32 15.38
N TRP A 53 -13.74 20.46 15.59
CA TRP A 53 -13.92 19.02 15.80
C TRP A 53 -13.74 18.66 17.27
N LYS A 54 -14.50 17.64 17.70
CA LYS A 54 -14.18 16.87 18.91
C LYS A 54 -13.15 15.79 18.56
N GLU A 55 -12.40 15.32 19.55
CA GLU A 55 -11.40 14.27 19.37
C GLU A 55 -11.98 13.01 18.69
N GLU A 56 -13.10 12.51 19.20
CA GLU A 56 -13.82 11.36 18.62
C GLU A 56 -14.19 11.57 17.15
N GLN A 57 -14.60 12.79 16.78
CA GLN A 57 -14.92 13.11 15.40
C GLN A 57 -13.67 13.04 14.52
N TYR A 58 -12.55 13.58 15.00
CA TYR A 58 -11.29 13.51 14.28
C TYR A 58 -10.85 12.06 14.07
N GLU A 59 -10.93 11.20 15.09
CA GLU A 59 -10.55 9.80 14.98
C GLU A 59 -11.41 9.05 13.96
N GLN A 60 -12.73 9.23 13.99
CA GLN A 60 -13.63 8.65 13.00
C GLN A 60 -13.29 9.10 11.57
N PHE A 61 -12.95 10.38 11.39
CA PHE A 61 -12.54 10.91 10.10
C PHE A 61 -11.18 10.37 9.65
N LYS A 62 -10.23 10.20 10.57
CA LYS A 62 -8.90 9.65 10.32
C LYS A 62 -8.96 8.17 9.94
N GLN A 63 -9.77 7.37 10.62
CA GLN A 63 -10.00 5.96 10.27
C GLN A 63 -10.59 5.81 8.87
N LYS A 64 -11.54 6.68 8.47
CA LYS A 64 -12.12 6.67 7.12
C LYS A 64 -11.22 7.25 6.04
N ASN A 65 -10.20 8.03 6.42
CA ASN A 65 -9.32 8.77 5.52
C ASN A 65 -7.88 8.68 6.02
N GLU A 66 -7.28 7.49 5.89
CA GLU A 66 -5.89 7.23 6.33
C GLU A 66 -4.86 8.16 5.68
N TRP A 67 -5.19 8.71 4.51
CA TRP A 67 -4.37 9.69 3.79
C TRP A 67 -4.32 11.08 4.46
N MET A 68 -5.23 11.37 5.39
CA MET A 68 -5.37 12.68 6.01
C MET A 68 -4.70 12.72 7.39
N TYR A 69 -3.94 13.78 7.66
CA TYR A 69 -3.37 14.05 8.97
C TYR A 69 -3.81 15.42 9.50
N ALA A 70 -3.68 15.62 10.81
CA ALA A 70 -3.91 16.91 11.43
C ALA A 70 -2.68 17.36 12.23
N HIS A 71 -2.35 18.65 12.12
CA HIS A 71 -1.26 19.26 12.84
C HIS A 71 -1.56 20.74 13.11
N ASN A 72 -1.32 21.21 14.34
CA ASN A 72 -1.51 22.60 14.77
C ASN A 72 -2.89 23.19 14.40
N GLY A 73 -3.96 22.42 14.58
CA GLY A 73 -5.32 22.86 14.26
C GLY A 73 -5.66 22.88 12.76
N ARG A 74 -4.82 22.27 11.92
CA ARG A 74 -4.95 22.27 10.44
C ARG A 74 -4.92 20.87 9.89
N LEU A 75 -5.42 20.69 8.67
CA LEU A 75 -5.40 19.40 7.98
C LEU A 75 -4.40 19.40 6.83
N GLY A 76 -3.83 18.22 6.60
CA GLY A 76 -2.96 17.93 5.47
C GLY A 76 -3.23 16.55 4.87
N CYS A 77 -2.55 16.29 3.76
CA CYS A 77 -2.64 15.04 3.02
C CYS A 77 -1.26 14.41 2.91
N THR A 78 -1.07 13.22 3.48
CA THR A 78 0.21 12.51 3.52
C THR A 78 0.71 12.19 2.11
N PRO A 79 -0.09 11.58 1.19
CA PRO A 79 0.38 11.33 -0.17
C PRO A 79 0.82 12.59 -0.93
N CYS A 80 0.09 13.69 -0.76
CA CYS A 80 0.43 14.96 -1.40
C CYS A 80 1.64 15.62 -0.76
N HIS A 81 1.84 15.46 0.55
CA HIS A 81 3.03 15.91 1.25
C HIS A 81 4.27 15.17 0.75
N ASP A 82 4.22 13.84 0.67
CA ASP A 82 5.38 13.01 0.34
C ASP A 82 5.84 13.16 -1.11
N VAL A 83 4.90 13.45 -2.02
CA VAL A 83 5.18 13.65 -3.44
C VAL A 83 5.60 15.09 -3.76
N LYS A 84 5.37 16.06 -2.87
CA LYS A 84 5.59 17.50 -3.17
C LYS A 84 7.04 17.84 -3.53
N ASP A 85 7.98 17.18 -2.87
CA ASP A 85 9.42 17.43 -3.03
C ASP A 85 10.05 16.56 -4.12
N LEU A 86 9.26 15.70 -4.78
CA LEU A 86 9.74 14.84 -5.87
C LEU A 86 10.05 15.62 -7.16
N GLY A 87 9.73 16.93 -7.21
CA GLY A 87 10.34 18.05 -7.98
C GLY A 87 10.63 17.91 -9.48
N VAL A 88 11.11 16.76 -9.94
CA VAL A 88 11.53 16.42 -11.30
C VAL A 88 11.10 15.00 -11.72
N MET A 89 10.87 14.08 -10.76
CA MET A 89 10.42 12.70 -11.01
C MET A 89 8.90 12.55 -11.15
N ALA A 90 8.13 13.59 -10.82
CA ALA A 90 6.69 13.64 -11.06
C ALA A 90 6.42 13.87 -12.56
N SER A 91 6.74 12.86 -13.36
CA SER A 91 6.66 12.79 -14.83
C SER A 91 5.24 12.97 -15.40
N ARG A 92 4.26 13.37 -14.59
CA ARG A 92 2.83 13.37 -14.95
C ARG A 92 2.16 14.74 -14.90
N GLY A 93 2.91 15.83 -14.71
CA GLY A 93 2.38 17.20 -14.83
C GLY A 93 1.25 17.53 -13.86
N VAL A 94 1.24 16.87 -12.69
CA VAL A 94 0.17 17.01 -11.70
C VAL A 94 0.47 18.15 -10.74
N ASN A 95 -0.40 19.17 -10.77
CA ASN A 95 -0.35 20.30 -9.85
C ASN A 95 -0.93 19.90 -8.49
N ILE A 96 -0.06 19.49 -7.56
CA ILE A 96 -0.45 19.19 -6.18
C ILE A 96 -0.86 20.50 -5.49
N ALA A 97 -2.00 20.46 -4.79
CA ALA A 97 -2.44 21.59 -3.99
C ALA A 97 -1.50 21.79 -2.79
N ILE A 98 -0.65 22.83 -2.85
CA ILE A 98 0.37 23.13 -1.81
C ILE A 98 -0.26 23.25 -0.41
N GLN A 99 -1.48 23.79 -0.31
CA GLN A 99 -2.17 23.88 0.98
C GLN A 99 -2.44 22.53 1.63
N TRP A 100 -2.68 21.48 0.83
CA TRP A 100 -2.85 20.12 1.32
C TRP A 100 -1.50 19.45 1.62
N ALA A 101 -0.52 19.68 0.76
CA ALA A 101 0.84 19.15 0.94
C ALA A 101 1.51 19.73 2.21
N ASP A 102 1.32 21.01 2.50
CA ASP A 102 1.91 21.68 3.66
C ASP A 102 1.06 21.62 4.94
N GLY A 103 -0.10 20.94 4.91
CA GLY A 103 -0.96 20.84 6.09
C GLY A 103 -1.60 22.17 6.51
N LYS A 104 -1.97 23.02 5.54
CA LYS A 104 -2.48 24.39 5.77
C LYS A 104 -4.01 24.51 5.63
N ILE A 105 -4.75 23.39 5.59
CA ILE A 105 -6.20 23.42 5.41
C ILE A 105 -6.90 23.81 6.71
N ILE A 106 -7.68 24.89 6.63
CA ILE A 106 -8.49 25.43 7.72
C ILE A 106 -9.99 25.45 7.34
N PRO A 107 -10.91 25.38 8.32
CA PRO A 107 -12.33 25.65 8.09
C PRO A 107 -12.56 27.08 7.62
N ALA A 108 -13.61 27.33 6.85
CA ALA A 108 -14.01 28.67 6.43
C ALA A 108 -15.49 28.93 6.76
N GLY A 109 -15.81 30.13 7.24
CA GLY A 109 -17.16 30.54 7.64
C GLY A 109 -17.21 31.20 9.02
N GLN A 110 -18.31 31.91 9.28
CA GLN A 110 -18.53 32.61 10.55
C GLN A 110 -19.25 31.75 11.60
N SER A 111 -20.17 30.88 11.17
CA SER A 111 -20.85 29.93 12.06
C SER A 111 -20.20 28.55 12.00
N ARG A 112 -20.34 27.79 13.10
CA ARG A 112 -19.79 26.43 13.23
C ARG A 112 -20.30 25.49 12.12
N ASP A 113 -21.58 25.56 11.78
CA ASP A 113 -22.17 24.68 10.77
C ASP A 113 -21.64 24.96 9.36
N VAL A 114 -21.41 26.24 9.04
CA VAL A 114 -20.78 26.64 7.78
C VAL A 114 -19.32 26.18 7.75
N GLN A 115 -18.59 26.30 8.86
CA GLN A 115 -17.21 25.82 8.98
C GLN A 115 -17.11 24.30 8.79
N LEU A 116 -18.00 23.52 9.41
CA LEU A 116 -18.07 22.06 9.24
C LEU A 116 -18.41 21.68 7.81
N SER A 117 -19.39 22.34 7.20
CA SER A 117 -19.80 22.11 5.81
C SER A 117 -18.69 22.43 4.82
N SER A 118 -18.00 23.57 5.02
CA SER A 118 -16.82 23.98 4.26
C SER A 118 -15.72 22.94 4.33
N LEU A 119 -15.40 22.45 5.54
CA LEU A 119 -14.34 21.47 5.72
C LEU A 119 -14.67 20.12 5.07
N ARG A 120 -15.91 19.63 5.25
CA ARG A 120 -16.39 18.41 4.59
C ARG A 120 -16.31 18.52 3.06
N LYS A 121 -16.66 19.68 2.51
CA LYS A 121 -16.55 19.95 1.07
C LYS A 121 -15.09 19.90 0.60
N LYS A 122 -14.19 20.62 1.28
CA LYS A 122 -12.74 20.62 0.96
C LYS A 122 -12.15 19.21 0.97
N ILE A 123 -12.45 18.41 2.00
CA ILE A 123 -11.96 17.03 2.12
C ILE A 123 -12.45 16.17 0.95
N ARG A 124 -13.75 16.25 0.63
CA ARG A 124 -14.36 15.48 -0.46
C ARG A 124 -13.77 15.84 -1.82
N GLU A 125 -13.66 17.13 -2.11
CA GLU A 125 -13.10 17.63 -3.36
C GLU A 125 -11.64 17.22 -3.54
N HIS A 126 -10.85 17.30 -2.46
CA HIS A 126 -9.45 16.88 -2.52
C HIS A 126 -9.30 15.37 -2.75
N LYS A 127 -10.03 14.55 -1.98
CA LYS A 127 -10.01 13.08 -2.12
C LYS A 127 -10.30 12.64 -3.56
N ASN A 128 -11.22 13.33 -4.23
CA ASN A 128 -11.62 13.00 -5.60
C ASN A 128 -10.80 13.74 -6.67
N SER A 129 -9.87 14.62 -6.27
CA SER A 129 -9.07 15.38 -7.22
C SER A 129 -8.12 14.47 -8.00
N ALA A 130 -7.94 14.77 -9.29
CA ALA A 130 -6.96 14.06 -10.11
C ALA A 130 -5.56 14.13 -9.49
N ALA A 131 -5.22 15.26 -8.86
CA ALA A 131 -3.92 15.46 -8.26
C ALA A 131 -3.65 14.53 -7.06
N HIS A 132 -4.63 14.37 -6.18
CA HIS A 132 -4.53 13.43 -5.06
C HIS A 132 -4.39 11.99 -5.56
N ASN A 133 -5.27 11.58 -6.47
CA ASN A 133 -5.26 10.23 -7.02
C ASN A 133 -3.94 9.89 -7.71
N GLU A 134 -3.34 10.86 -8.38
CA GLU A 134 -2.04 10.67 -9.03
C GLU A 134 -0.90 10.59 -8.01
N ALA A 135 -0.91 11.42 -6.97
CA ALA A 135 0.07 11.32 -5.87
C ALA A 135 0.01 9.94 -5.21
N VAL A 136 -1.19 9.40 -4.97
CA VAL A 136 -1.38 8.04 -4.44
C VAL A 136 -0.80 6.99 -5.39
N LYS A 137 -1.07 7.09 -6.70
CA LYS A 137 -0.51 6.16 -7.70
C LYS A 137 1.00 6.22 -7.78
N ILE A 138 1.60 7.40 -7.67
CA ILE A 138 3.07 7.58 -7.67
C ILE A 138 3.67 6.78 -6.51
N LEU A 139 3.12 6.94 -5.29
CA LEU A 139 3.62 6.21 -4.12
C LEU A 139 3.41 4.70 -4.22
N GLN A 140 2.25 4.25 -4.73
CA GLN A 140 1.98 2.83 -4.96
C GLN A 140 2.96 2.23 -5.98
N THR A 141 3.25 2.96 -7.05
CA THR A 141 4.18 2.52 -8.10
C THR A 141 5.61 2.44 -7.54
N ALA A 142 6.05 3.46 -6.82
CA ALA A 142 7.36 3.46 -6.17
C ALA A 142 7.52 2.27 -5.20
N ASN A 143 6.50 1.97 -4.39
CA ASN A 143 6.53 0.81 -3.49
C ASN A 143 6.61 -0.51 -4.28
N LYS A 144 5.80 -0.66 -5.33
CA LYS A 144 5.86 -1.83 -6.21
C LYS A 144 7.25 -2.02 -6.83
N ASP A 145 7.86 -0.94 -7.30
CA ASP A 145 9.19 -0.98 -7.92
C ASP A 145 10.28 -1.39 -6.91
N ILE A 146 10.19 -0.92 -5.66
CA ILE A 146 11.06 -1.36 -4.57
C ILE A 146 10.93 -2.87 -4.34
N LEU A 147 9.70 -3.40 -4.27
CA LEU A 147 9.46 -4.83 -4.08
C LEU A 147 10.00 -5.67 -5.24
N LEU A 148 9.81 -5.21 -6.48
CA LEU A 148 10.34 -5.88 -7.67
C LEU A 148 11.86 -5.89 -7.67
N ASN A 149 12.50 -4.77 -7.30
CA ASN A 149 13.94 -4.66 -7.23
C ASN A 149 14.52 -5.56 -6.12
N MET A 150 13.88 -5.62 -4.96
CA MET A 150 14.26 -6.55 -3.89
C MET A 150 14.18 -8.00 -4.36
N ASN A 151 13.11 -8.39 -5.06
CA ASN A 151 12.96 -9.74 -5.59
C ASN A 151 13.94 -10.07 -6.73
N ALA A 152 14.32 -9.08 -7.56
CA ALA A 152 15.34 -9.28 -8.58
C ALA A 152 16.72 -9.49 -7.93
N SER A 153 17.07 -8.63 -6.96
CA SER A 153 18.34 -8.71 -6.23
C SER A 153 18.48 -10.00 -5.42
N SER A 154 17.38 -10.52 -4.85
CA SER A 154 17.42 -11.78 -4.10
C SER A 154 17.69 -12.99 -5.00
N GLN A 155 17.22 -12.95 -6.24
CA GLN A 155 17.40 -14.05 -7.20
C GLN A 155 18.75 -14.00 -7.93
N GLU A 156 19.42 -12.86 -7.97
CA GLU A 156 20.70 -12.69 -8.69
C GLU A 156 21.76 -13.71 -8.24
N SER A 157 21.91 -13.88 -6.92
CA SER A 157 22.85 -14.87 -6.35
C SER A 157 22.52 -16.32 -6.75
N VAL A 158 21.23 -16.67 -6.82
CA VAL A 158 20.76 -18.00 -7.22
C VAL A 158 21.02 -18.26 -8.70
N PHE A 159 20.79 -17.26 -9.55
CA PHE A 159 21.10 -17.35 -10.98
C PHE A 159 22.60 -17.52 -11.20
N GLU A 160 23.43 -16.73 -10.53
CA GLU A 160 24.89 -16.80 -10.64
C GLU A 160 25.43 -18.16 -10.17
N SER A 161 24.98 -18.65 -9.01
CA SER A 161 25.40 -19.95 -8.49
C SER A 161 24.96 -21.10 -9.42
N THR A 162 23.73 -21.03 -9.93
CA THR A 162 23.19 -22.03 -10.86
C THR A 162 23.94 -22.01 -12.20
N ALA A 163 24.28 -20.83 -12.72
CA ALA A 163 25.06 -20.70 -13.95
C ALA A 163 26.43 -21.38 -13.82
N LYS A 164 27.13 -21.23 -12.68
CA LYS A 164 28.41 -21.92 -12.42
C LYS A 164 28.27 -23.45 -12.40
N VAL A 165 27.21 -23.96 -11.77
CA VAL A 165 26.89 -25.40 -11.77
C VAL A 165 26.67 -25.90 -13.21
N PHE A 166 25.89 -25.17 -14.00
CA PHE A 166 25.63 -25.50 -15.41
C PHE A 166 26.90 -25.44 -16.26
N MET A 167 27.77 -24.45 -16.05
CA MET A 167 29.07 -24.36 -16.73
C MET A 167 29.97 -25.56 -16.39
N THR A 168 29.92 -26.03 -15.14
CA THR A 168 30.64 -27.23 -14.71
C THR A 168 30.10 -28.48 -15.39
N ALA A 169 28.77 -28.63 -15.46
CA ALA A 169 28.12 -29.76 -16.12
C ALA A 169 28.43 -29.75 -17.63
N TYR A 170 28.38 -28.58 -18.24
CA TYR A 170 28.77 -28.36 -19.63
C TYR A 170 30.24 -28.71 -19.86
N TYR A 171 31.14 -28.33 -18.96
CA TYR A 171 32.55 -28.71 -19.04
C TYR A 171 32.74 -30.24 -19.01
N VAL A 172 32.05 -30.95 -18.11
CA VAL A 172 32.08 -32.43 -18.06
C VAL A 172 31.60 -33.01 -19.39
N ALA A 173 30.46 -32.55 -19.89
CA ALA A 173 29.87 -33.05 -21.13
C ALA A 173 30.74 -32.76 -22.36
N LYS A 174 31.24 -31.53 -22.49
CA LYS A 174 32.06 -31.08 -23.63
C LYS A 174 33.36 -31.86 -23.74
N ASN A 175 33.97 -32.20 -22.60
CA ASN A 175 35.23 -32.95 -22.56
C ASN A 175 35.02 -34.48 -22.51
N ASN A 176 33.79 -34.97 -22.72
CA ASN A 176 33.44 -36.39 -22.61
C ASN A 176 33.93 -37.06 -21.31
N LYS A 177 33.91 -36.31 -20.20
CA LYS A 177 34.27 -36.84 -18.88
C LYS A 177 33.14 -37.69 -18.31
N PRO A 178 33.44 -38.69 -17.47
CA PRO A 178 32.42 -39.41 -16.71
C PRO A 178 31.59 -38.43 -15.87
N PHE A 179 30.26 -38.63 -15.79
CA PHE A 179 29.40 -37.77 -14.97
C PHE A 179 29.70 -37.84 -13.47
N THR A 180 30.39 -38.88 -13.02
CA THR A 180 30.91 -38.99 -11.65
C THR A 180 31.98 -37.93 -11.34
N ASP A 181 32.67 -37.39 -12.34
CA ASP A 181 33.63 -36.29 -12.16
C ASP A 181 32.94 -34.96 -11.82
N PHE A 182 31.63 -34.86 -12.03
CA PHE A 182 30.91 -33.62 -11.77
C PHE A 182 30.94 -33.23 -10.28
N GLU A 183 30.64 -34.18 -9.39
CA GLU A 183 30.62 -33.96 -7.93
C GLU A 183 31.99 -33.50 -7.43
N SER A 184 33.07 -34.16 -7.87
CA SER A 184 34.44 -33.79 -7.47
C SER A 184 34.88 -32.42 -8.03
N LEU A 185 34.39 -32.02 -9.21
CA LEU A 185 34.64 -30.68 -9.75
C LEU A 185 33.84 -29.58 -9.03
N ILE A 186 32.64 -29.89 -8.53
CA ILE A 186 31.89 -28.97 -7.65
C ILE A 186 32.66 -28.80 -6.33
N ASP A 187 33.09 -29.89 -5.72
CA ASP A 187 33.88 -29.86 -4.47
C ASP A 187 35.19 -29.07 -4.64
N LEU A 188 35.88 -29.27 -5.76
CA LEU A 188 37.10 -28.51 -6.08
C LEU A 188 36.82 -27.01 -6.20
N GLN A 189 35.69 -26.62 -6.80
CA GLN A 189 35.33 -25.20 -6.91
C GLN A 189 34.96 -24.60 -5.56
N HIS A 190 34.25 -25.34 -4.70
CA HIS A 190 34.01 -24.93 -3.32
C HIS A 190 35.32 -24.75 -2.54
N ALA A 191 36.28 -25.68 -2.71
CA ALA A 191 37.61 -25.57 -2.10
C ALA A 191 38.38 -24.32 -2.58
N ASN A 192 38.12 -23.88 -3.81
CA ASN A 192 38.63 -22.64 -4.39
C ASN A 192 37.79 -21.40 -4.03
N SER A 193 36.91 -21.50 -3.02
CA SER A 193 36.03 -20.42 -2.55
C SER A 193 35.02 -19.89 -3.58
N ALA A 194 34.70 -20.68 -4.61
CA ALA A 194 33.57 -20.36 -5.47
C ALA A 194 32.25 -20.71 -4.76
N ASP A 195 31.26 -19.83 -4.83
CA ASP A 195 29.89 -20.12 -4.39
C ASP A 195 29.08 -20.72 -5.55
N LEU A 196 28.69 -21.98 -5.40
CA LEU A 196 27.82 -22.73 -6.33
C LEU A 196 26.46 -23.06 -5.70
N GLY A 197 26.12 -22.40 -4.59
CA GLY A 197 24.88 -22.64 -3.87
C GLY A 197 24.89 -23.98 -3.14
N ARG A 198 23.71 -24.56 -2.91
CA ARG A 198 23.54 -25.79 -2.10
C ARG A 198 22.84 -26.94 -2.84
N VAL A 199 22.49 -26.73 -4.11
CA VAL A 199 21.63 -27.61 -4.89
C VAL A 199 22.24 -27.87 -6.25
N LEU A 200 21.75 -28.92 -6.93
CA LEU A 200 22.16 -29.28 -8.30
C LEU A 200 23.59 -29.84 -8.42
N HIS A 201 24.15 -30.40 -7.34
CA HIS A 201 25.54 -30.86 -7.31
C HIS A 201 25.74 -32.34 -7.64
N SER A 202 24.67 -33.13 -7.80
CA SER A 202 24.78 -34.57 -8.02
C SER A 202 25.04 -34.95 -9.48
N LYS A 203 25.63 -36.14 -9.68
CA LYS A 203 25.81 -36.74 -11.02
C LYS A 203 24.51 -36.91 -11.80
N THR A 204 23.39 -37.19 -11.12
CA THR A 204 22.08 -37.36 -11.77
C THR A 204 21.62 -36.03 -12.36
N VAL A 205 21.81 -34.94 -11.62
CA VAL A 205 21.52 -33.59 -12.10
C VAL A 205 22.42 -33.24 -13.30
N CYS A 206 23.70 -33.60 -13.28
CA CYS A 206 24.57 -33.39 -14.43
C CYS A 206 24.07 -34.09 -15.71
N VAL A 207 23.54 -35.31 -15.58
CA VAL A 207 22.93 -36.05 -16.70
C VAL A 207 21.70 -35.32 -17.22
N ASP A 208 20.82 -34.88 -16.30
CA ASP A 208 19.60 -34.16 -16.65
C ASP A 208 19.89 -32.81 -17.31
N ILE A 209 20.87 -32.06 -16.80
CA ILE A 209 21.33 -30.81 -17.40
C ILE A 209 21.79 -31.07 -18.83
N LYS A 210 22.69 -32.04 -19.05
CA LYS A 210 23.17 -32.39 -20.40
C LYS A 210 22.03 -32.80 -21.33
N ARG A 211 21.04 -33.53 -20.84
CA ARG A 211 19.91 -34.01 -21.66
C ARG A 211 19.03 -32.89 -22.19
N ASN A 212 18.99 -31.75 -21.49
CA ASN A 212 18.22 -30.57 -21.87
C ASN A 212 19.01 -29.56 -22.71
N PHE A 213 20.26 -29.88 -23.07
CA PHE A 213 21.10 -29.16 -24.04
C PHE A 213 21.18 -29.95 -25.35
#